data_AF-A0A7S2B4I9-F1
#
_entry.id   AF-A0A7S2B4I9-F1
#
_cell.length_a   1.000
_cell.length_b   1.000
_cell.length_c   1.000
_cell.angle_alpha   90.00
_cell.angle_beta   90.00
_cell.angle_gamma   90.00
#
_symmetry.space_group_name_H-M   'P 1'
#
loop_
_entity.id
_entity.type
_entity.pdbx_description
1 polymer ?
#
loop_
_entity_poly.entity_id
_entity_poly.type
_entity_poly.pdbx_seq_one_letter_code
_entity_poly.pdbx_strand_id
1 'polypeptide(L)'
;SASSGRSISVLGSAPKPGDLVFTDRDYTFLTLGDFATRRNLYYVKPPNNDKNSTPSEVMWTLTVPVRATVYLDVWGGEEHTRKGLRAWLPEWSRTDLAGAAFSGHMTWGP
;
A
#
# COMPACT_ATOMS: atom_id res chain seq x y z
N SER A 1 -13.13 -3.56 -0.20
CA SER A 1 -13.46 -4.09 -1.55
C SER A 1 -12.75 -3.25 -2.60
N ALA A 2 -12.54 -3.80 -3.80
CA ALA A 2 -12.04 -3.07 -4.97
C ALA A 2 -13.19 -2.78 -5.94
N SER A 3 -13.28 -1.55 -6.46
CA SER A 3 -14.30 -1.18 -7.45
C SER A 3 -14.09 -1.89 -8.79
N SER A 4 -12.87 -2.34 -9.06
CA SER A 4 -12.53 -3.15 -10.24
C SER A 4 -13.10 -4.57 -10.21
N GLY A 5 -13.66 -5.01 -9.08
CA GLY A 5 -14.07 -6.41 -8.84
C GLY A 5 -12.91 -7.38 -8.60
N ARG A 6 -11.65 -6.91 -8.63
CA ARG A 6 -10.48 -7.76 -8.35
C ARG A 6 -10.38 -8.08 -6.85
N SER A 7 -9.76 -9.22 -6.55
CA SER A 7 -9.58 -9.68 -5.18
C SER A 7 -8.48 -8.89 -4.46
N ILE A 8 -8.83 -8.34 -3.31
CA ILE A 8 -7.91 -7.80 -2.30
C ILE A 8 -7.76 -8.85 -1.20
N SER A 9 -6.54 -9.11 -0.75
CA SER A 9 -6.27 -9.95 0.41
C SER A 9 -5.89 -9.09 1.60
N VAL A 10 -6.45 -9.36 2.78
CA VAL A 10 -6.10 -8.65 4.02
C VAL A 10 -5.34 -9.62 4.93
N LEU A 11 -4.07 -9.32 5.19
CA LEU A 11 -3.21 -10.14 6.03
C LEU A 11 -3.23 -9.62 7.46
N GLY A 12 -3.51 -10.50 8.43
CA GLY A 12 -3.53 -10.17 9.87
C GLY A 12 -2.15 -10.05 10.52
N SER A 13 -1.09 -10.21 9.74
CA SER A 13 0.30 -10.00 10.15
C SER A 13 1.04 -9.23 9.08
N ALA A 14 2.06 -8.48 9.48
CA ALA A 14 2.98 -7.84 8.55
C ALA A 14 3.63 -8.90 7.65
N PRO A 15 3.61 -8.73 6.31
CA PRO A 15 4.39 -9.55 5.40
C PRO A 15 5.88 -9.57 5.78
N LYS A 16 6.58 -10.61 5.33
CA LYS A 16 8.02 -10.79 5.53
C LYS A 16 8.77 -10.63 4.21
N PRO A 17 10.09 -10.39 4.24
CA PRO A 17 10.90 -10.48 3.03
C PRO A 17 10.66 -11.81 2.31
N GLY A 18 10.47 -11.76 0.99
CA GLY A 18 10.08 -12.90 0.16
C GLY A 18 8.57 -13.07 -0.05
N ASP A 19 7.72 -12.47 0.79
CA ASP A 19 6.26 -12.52 0.58
C ASP A 19 5.86 -11.64 -0.61
N LEU A 20 4.85 -12.09 -1.35
CA LEU A 20 4.29 -11.38 -2.49
C LEU A 20 3.60 -10.06 -2.06
N VAL A 21 3.94 -8.96 -2.73
CA VAL A 21 3.40 -7.60 -2.49
C VAL A 21 2.02 -7.42 -3.09
N PHE A 22 1.79 -8.02 -4.26
CA PHE A 22 0.52 -7.90 -4.97
C PHE A 22 -0.14 -9.27 -5.13
N THR A 23 -1.46 -9.29 -5.33
CA THR A 23 -2.20 -10.54 -5.63
C THR A 23 -2.03 -11.00 -7.07
N ASP A 24 -1.56 -10.12 -7.97
CA ASP A 24 -1.49 -10.36 -9.42
C ASP A 24 -0.11 -10.06 -10.03
N ARG A 25 0.94 -9.98 -9.21
CA ARG A 25 2.35 -9.88 -9.62
C ARG A 25 3.21 -10.80 -8.76
N ASP A 26 4.39 -11.11 -9.27
CA ASP A 26 5.43 -11.91 -8.63
C ASP A 26 6.43 -11.07 -7.80
N TYR A 27 6.16 -9.76 -7.66
CA TYR A 27 6.97 -8.87 -6.83
C TYR A 27 6.91 -9.28 -5.37
N THR A 28 8.06 -9.36 -4.73
CA THR A 28 8.24 -9.80 -3.34
C THR A 28 8.84 -8.69 -2.49
N PHE A 29 8.45 -8.64 -1.21
CA PHE A 29 9.07 -7.70 -0.28
C PHE A 29 10.55 -7.99 -0.09
N LEU A 30 11.36 -6.94 -0.09
CA LEU A 30 12.76 -6.95 0.38
C LEU A 30 12.81 -6.51 1.85
N THR A 31 11.98 -5.52 2.21
CA THR A 31 11.79 -5.06 3.59
C THR A 31 10.43 -4.40 3.72
N LEU A 32 9.85 -4.42 4.92
CA LEU A 32 8.68 -3.61 5.29
C LEU A 32 9.05 -2.34 6.05
N GLY A 33 10.34 -2.02 6.16
CA GLY A 33 10.82 -0.89 6.94
C GLY A 33 10.33 -0.95 8.39
N ASP A 34 9.86 0.19 8.89
CA ASP A 34 9.38 0.32 10.27
C ASP A 34 8.01 -0.33 10.50
N PHE A 35 7.35 -0.83 9.45
CA PHE A 35 6.11 -1.60 9.59
C PHE A 35 6.37 -3.04 10.02
N ALA A 36 7.58 -3.58 9.79
CA ALA A 36 7.93 -4.96 10.12
C ALA A 36 7.91 -5.25 11.63
N THR A 37 8.19 -4.26 12.47
CA THR A 37 8.28 -4.41 13.93
C THR A 37 7.00 -3.99 14.66
N ARG A 38 6.01 -3.45 13.93
CA ARG A 38 4.75 -2.99 14.50
C ARG A 38 3.81 -4.16 14.82
N ARG A 39 3.11 -4.04 15.95
CA ARG A 39 2.06 -4.98 16.35
C ARG A 39 0.70 -4.45 15.90
N ASN A 40 -0.27 -5.37 15.78
CA ASN A 40 -1.66 -5.06 15.42
C ASN A 40 -1.79 -4.36 14.04
N LEU A 41 -0.87 -4.66 13.12
CA LEU A 41 -0.88 -4.14 11.77
C LEU A 41 -1.54 -5.15 10.83
N TYR A 42 -2.46 -4.67 10.00
CA TYR A 42 -3.02 -5.41 8.89
C TYR A 42 -2.39 -4.90 7.59
N TYR A 43 -1.98 -5.81 6.72
CA TYR A 43 -1.53 -5.46 5.38
C TYR A 43 -2.64 -5.70 4.37
N VAL A 44 -3.04 -4.63 3.66
CA VAL A 44 -3.98 -4.71 2.54
C VAL A 44 -3.17 -5.03 1.30
N LYS A 45 -3.14 -6.30 0.91
CA LYS A 45 -2.45 -6.81 -0.27
C LYS A 45 -3.32 -6.62 -1.52
N PRO A 46 -2.98 -5.68 -2.41
CA PRO A 46 -3.84 -5.34 -3.52
C PRO A 46 -3.44 -6.05 -4.81
N PRO A 47 -4.31 -6.09 -5.83
CA PRO A 47 -3.88 -6.33 -7.19
C PRO A 47 -3.25 -5.05 -7.75
N ASN A 48 -2.05 -5.14 -8.31
CA ASN A 48 -1.37 -4.01 -8.93
C ASN A 48 -2.14 -3.45 -10.13
N ASN A 49 -2.94 -4.27 -10.82
CA ASN A 49 -3.80 -3.82 -11.91
C ASN A 49 -4.92 -2.86 -11.50
N ASP A 50 -5.18 -2.66 -10.20
CA ASP A 50 -6.12 -1.63 -9.77
C ASP A 50 -5.65 -0.21 -10.07
N LYS A 51 -4.35 -0.04 -10.38
CA LYS A 51 -3.81 1.21 -10.97
C LYS A 51 -4.50 1.64 -12.27
N ASN A 52 -5.23 0.72 -12.92
CA ASN A 52 -5.98 1.00 -14.15
C ASN A 52 -7.43 1.48 -13.87
N SER A 53 -7.82 1.63 -12.62
CA SER A 53 -9.12 2.22 -12.26
C SER A 53 -9.16 3.68 -12.73
N THR A 54 -10.34 4.17 -13.10
CA THR A 54 -10.51 5.57 -13.53
C THR A 54 -10.05 6.51 -12.41
N PRO A 55 -9.18 7.51 -12.68
CA PRO A 55 -8.64 8.37 -11.62
C PRO A 55 -9.69 9.18 -10.84
N SER A 56 -10.86 9.41 -11.45
CA SER A 56 -11.98 10.13 -10.83
C SER A 56 -12.93 9.23 -10.03
N GLU A 57 -12.70 7.92 -10.03
CA GLU A 57 -13.55 6.94 -9.34
C GLU A 57 -12.83 6.38 -8.12
N VAL A 58 -13.60 5.97 -7.12
CA VAL A 58 -13.06 5.31 -5.94
C VAL A 58 -12.41 4.00 -6.37
N MET A 59 -11.10 3.84 -6.14
CA MET A 59 -10.39 2.58 -6.43
C MET A 59 -10.75 1.50 -5.40
N TRP A 60 -10.59 1.79 -4.11
CA TRP A 60 -10.88 0.88 -3.00
C TRP A 60 -11.77 1.52 -1.94
N THR A 61 -12.59 0.69 -1.30
CA THR A 61 -13.30 1.02 -0.07
C THR A 61 -12.80 0.14 1.07
N LEU A 62 -12.34 0.76 2.16
CA LEU A 62 -12.00 0.07 3.40
C LEU A 62 -13.15 0.20 4.39
N THR A 63 -13.73 -0.93 4.79
CA THR A 63 -14.74 -0.99 5.86
C THR A 63 -14.06 -1.56 7.09
N VAL A 64 -13.90 -0.73 8.13
CA VAL A 64 -13.26 -1.11 9.39
C VAL A 64 -14.30 -1.09 10.52
N PRO A 65 -14.46 -2.18 11.29
CA PRO A 65 -15.44 -2.24 12.37
C PRO A 65 -14.98 -1.51 13.64
N VAL A 66 -13.73 -1.04 13.65
CA VAL A 66 -13.08 -0.36 14.77
C VAL A 66 -12.36 0.88 14.27
N ARG A 67 -12.04 1.80 15.19
CA ARG A 67 -11.17 2.93 14.88
C ARG A 67 -9.79 2.41 14.47
N ALA A 68 -9.33 2.83 13.29
CA ALA A 68 -8.06 2.42 12.73
C ALA A 68 -7.27 3.64 12.24
N THR A 69 -5.95 3.52 12.27
CA THR A 69 -5.05 4.45 11.57
C THR A 69 -4.66 3.80 10.24
N VAL A 70 -4.89 4.51 9.14
CA VAL A 70 -4.45 4.08 7.82
C VAL A 70 -3.09 4.69 7.54
N TYR A 71 -2.15 3.86 7.10
CA TYR A 71 -0.87 4.32 6.57
C TYR A 71 -0.88 4.12 5.06
N LEU A 72 -0.51 5.17 4.32
CA LEU A 72 -0.28 5.10 2.89
C LEU A 72 1.22 5.04 2.65
N ASP A 73 1.68 3.91 2.12
CA ASP A 73 3.05 3.76 1.64
C ASP A 73 3.09 4.12 0.15
N VAL A 74 3.67 5.27 -0.16
CA VAL A 74 3.64 5.84 -1.51
C VAL A 74 4.90 5.42 -2.26
N TRP A 75 4.73 4.52 -3.23
CA TRP A 75 5.79 4.15 -4.17
C TRP A 75 6.41 5.39 -4.81
N GLY A 76 7.75 5.48 -4.88
CA GLY A 76 8.48 6.62 -5.43
C GLY A 76 8.48 7.86 -4.52
N GLY A 77 8.12 7.66 -3.25
CA GLY A 77 8.26 8.65 -2.19
C GLY A 77 7.54 9.96 -2.47
N GLU A 78 8.15 11.06 -2.04
CA GLU A 78 7.56 12.39 -2.10
C GLU A 78 7.22 12.84 -3.53
N GLU A 79 8.03 12.44 -4.53
CA GLU A 79 7.77 12.79 -5.92
C GLU A 79 6.40 12.29 -6.37
N HIS A 80 6.04 11.07 -5.99
CA HIS A 80 4.79 10.45 -6.41
C HIS A 80 3.57 10.90 -5.63
N THR A 81 3.75 11.51 -4.46
CA THR A 81 2.64 12.23 -3.81
C THR A 81 2.07 13.34 -4.71
N ARG A 82 2.87 13.87 -5.64
CA ARG A 82 2.46 14.92 -6.59
C ARG A 82 1.63 14.40 -7.77
N LYS A 83 1.52 13.08 -7.98
CA LYS A 83 0.82 12.45 -9.12
C LYS A 83 -0.70 12.25 -8.93
N GLY A 84 -1.25 12.73 -7.81
CA GLY A 84 -2.70 12.72 -7.55
C GLY A 84 -3.05 12.86 -6.07
N LEU A 85 -2.19 12.36 -5.18
CA LEU A 85 -2.41 12.43 -3.74
C LEU A 85 -2.34 13.87 -3.18
N ARG A 86 -1.67 14.79 -3.89
CA ARG A 86 -1.44 16.18 -3.44
C ARG A 86 -2.71 16.91 -2.99
N ALA A 87 -3.83 16.70 -3.68
CA ALA A 87 -5.10 17.34 -3.31
C ALA A 87 -5.63 16.86 -1.97
N TRP A 88 -5.26 15.64 -1.53
CA TRP A 88 -5.73 15.02 -0.30
C TRP A 88 -4.73 15.19 0.84
N LEU A 89 -3.46 15.49 0.55
CA LEU A 89 -2.41 15.62 1.57
C LEU A 89 -2.76 16.51 2.77
N PRO A 90 -3.54 17.61 2.66
CA PRO A 90 -3.93 18.39 3.85
C PRO A 90 -4.75 17.61 4.90
N GLU A 91 -5.42 16.53 4.50
CA GLU A 91 -6.18 15.64 5.41
C GLU A 91 -5.31 14.52 6.01
N TRP A 92 -4.07 14.38 5.53
CA TRP A 92 -3.12 13.35 5.96
C TRP A 92 -1.93 13.98 6.69
N SER A 93 -1.37 13.25 7.65
CA SER A 93 -0.13 13.65 8.34
C SER A 93 1.03 12.80 7.85
N ARG A 94 2.14 13.44 7.49
CA ARG A 94 3.39 12.73 7.15
C ARG A 94 3.96 12.07 8.41
N THR A 95 4.51 10.87 8.24
CA THR A 95 5.25 10.15 9.27
C THR A 95 6.71 9.99 8.87
N ASP A 96 7.60 9.86 9.85
CA ASP A 96 9.03 9.57 9.61
C ASP A 96 9.33 8.07 9.51
N LEU A 97 8.30 7.23 9.32
CA LEU A 97 8.45 5.78 9.21
C LEU A 97 9.10 5.40 7.89
N ALA A 98 10.09 4.52 7.95
CA ALA A 98 10.64 3.89 6.77
C ALA A 98 9.58 3.00 6.09
N GLY A 99 9.30 3.29 4.82
CA GLY A 99 8.37 2.53 3.99
C GLY A 99 8.94 1.17 3.54
N ALA A 100 8.10 0.40 2.86
CA ALA A 100 8.47 -0.91 2.33
C ALA A 100 9.25 -0.80 1.02
N ALA A 101 10.16 -1.75 0.80
CA ALA A 101 10.81 -1.96 -0.48
C ALA A 101 10.52 -3.36 -1.00
N PHE A 102 10.39 -3.51 -2.32
CA PHE A 102 10.04 -4.76 -2.98
C PHE A 102 10.77 -4.93 -4.32
N SER A 103 10.81 -6.17 -4.78
CA SER A 103 11.47 -6.59 -6.02
C SER A 103 10.65 -6.19 -7.25
N GLY A 104 11.33 -5.88 -8.36
CA GLY A 104 10.73 -5.64 -9.67
C GLY A 104 11.82 -5.48 -10.74
N HIS A 105 11.51 -4.87 -11.89
CA HIS A 105 12.52 -4.60 -12.94
C HIS A 105 13.71 -3.72 -12.48
N MET A 106 13.53 -3.00 -11.37
CA MET A 106 14.57 -2.41 -10.52
C MET A 106 14.14 -2.62 -9.05
N THR A 107 15.04 -2.39 -8.08
CA THR A 107 14.64 -2.32 -6.66
C THR A 107 13.68 -1.15 -6.47
N TRP A 108 12.46 -1.42 -5.99
CA TRP A 108 11.44 -0.40 -5.74
C TRP A 108 11.28 -0.19 -4.22
N GLY A 109 11.24 1.06 -3.77
CA GLY A 109 11.07 1.43 -2.36
C GLY A 109 10.74 2.92 -2.24
N PRO A 110 10.57 3.45 -1.02
CA PRO A 110 10.52 4.89 -0.79
C PRO A 110 11.77 5.62 -1.32
#